data_AF-A0A7X7LJ52-F1
#
_entry.id   AF-A0A7X7LJ52-F1
#
_cell.length_a   1.000
_cell.length_b   1.000
_cell.length_c   1.000
_cell.angle_alpha   90.00
_cell.angle_beta   90.00
_cell.angle_gamma   90.00
#
_symmetry.space_group_name_H-M   'P 1'
#
loop_
_entity.id
_entity.type
_entity.pdbx_description
1 polymer ?
#
loop_
_entity_poly.entity_id
_entity_poly.type
_entity_poly.pdbx_seq_one_letter_code
_entity_poly.pdbx_strand_id
1 'polypeptide(L)'
;MIDNSLNDQELVHLFLNGDHSALEFLIKRHQRRLFSYILIVVKDRNEAEDIFQDTFIKVINTLRSGHYNEEGKFLPWVMRISHNLIIDHFRKSKRMPMIDKSEEYDFFEKLRLYEKTVEDKIITEQIHRDVKALIEFLPEEQKEVLMMRHYAGMSFKDIADSTNVSINTALGRMRYAILNLRRLVNEKDIILSA
;
A
#
# COMPACT_ATOMS: atom_id res chain seq x y z
N MET A 1 -14.29 10.74 24.91
CA MET A 1 -14.03 9.49 24.16
C MET A 1 -14.30 9.79 22.70
N ILE A 2 -13.31 9.57 21.83
CA ILE A 2 -13.48 9.75 20.39
C ILE A 2 -14.36 8.61 19.87
N ASP A 3 -15.49 8.96 19.26
CA ASP A 3 -16.41 8.00 18.66
C ASP A 3 -15.87 7.53 17.31
N ASN A 4 -16.06 6.25 17.00
CA ASN A 4 -15.64 5.65 15.72
C ASN A 4 -16.49 6.14 14.53
N SER A 5 -17.58 6.86 14.80
CA SER A 5 -18.41 7.56 13.80
C SER A 5 -17.71 8.75 13.14
N LEU A 6 -16.69 9.33 13.78
CA LEU A 6 -15.97 10.47 13.22
C LEU A 6 -15.15 10.07 12.00
N ASN A 7 -15.30 10.83 10.92
CA ASN A 7 -14.52 10.66 9.71
C ASN A 7 -13.09 11.22 9.88
N ASP A 8 -12.21 10.90 8.94
CA ASP A 8 -10.81 11.30 9.02
C ASP A 8 -10.61 12.83 9.02
N GLN A 9 -11.46 13.58 8.33
CA GLN A 9 -11.38 15.04 8.28
C GLN A 9 -11.74 15.66 9.63
N GLU A 10 -12.76 15.13 10.31
CA GLU A 10 -13.14 15.56 11.66
C GLU A 10 -12.03 15.28 12.67
N LEU A 11 -11.41 14.11 12.60
CA LEU A 11 -10.26 13.76 13.45
C LEU A 11 -9.05 14.66 13.21
N VAL A 12 -8.77 14.99 11.95
CA VAL A 12 -7.71 15.97 11.61
C VAL A 12 -8.05 17.34 12.21
N HIS A 13 -9.30 17.80 12.08
CA HIS A 13 -9.71 19.08 12.64
C HIS A 13 -9.57 19.12 14.17
N LEU A 14 -9.98 18.07 14.87
CA LEU A 14 -9.80 17.94 16.32
C LEU A 14 -8.32 17.99 16.71
N PHE A 15 -7.45 17.29 15.97
CA PHE A 15 -6.02 17.32 16.21
C PHE A 15 -5.43 18.73 16.03
N LEU A 16 -5.82 19.44 14.97
CA LEU A 16 -5.36 20.82 14.72
C LEU A 16 -5.82 21.80 15.81
N ASN A 17 -6.95 21.52 16.46
CA ASN A 17 -7.47 22.30 17.60
C ASN A 17 -6.88 21.88 18.96
N GLY A 18 -5.89 20.98 18.98
CA GLY A 18 -5.16 20.61 20.19
C GLY A 18 -5.57 19.27 20.83
N ASP A 19 -6.53 18.54 20.26
CA ASP A 19 -6.87 17.20 20.74
C ASP A 19 -5.88 16.15 20.18
N HIS A 20 -4.81 15.91 20.92
CA HIS A 20 -3.79 14.92 20.54
C HIS A 20 -4.32 13.48 20.46
N SER A 21 -5.43 13.16 21.14
CA SER A 21 -6.01 11.82 21.09
C SER A 21 -6.63 11.51 19.71
N ALA A 22 -7.03 12.55 18.96
CA ALA A 22 -7.57 12.40 17.61
C ALA A 22 -6.52 11.87 16.61
N LEU A 23 -5.27 12.31 16.76
CA LEU A 23 -4.17 11.78 15.96
C LEU A 23 -3.91 10.30 16.27
N GLU A 24 -3.90 9.90 17.55
CA GLU A 24 -3.71 8.50 17.92
C GLU A 24 -4.77 7.60 17.28
N PHE A 25 -6.03 8.06 17.31
CA PHE A 25 -7.13 7.33 16.70
C PHE A 25 -6.98 7.21 15.17
N LEU A 26 -6.60 8.31 14.51
CA LEU A 26 -6.34 8.37 13.08
C LEU A 26 -5.20 7.42 12.67
N ILE A 27 -4.11 7.40 13.44
CA ILE A 27 -2.98 6.49 13.24
C ILE A 27 -3.45 5.05 13.40
N LYS A 28 -4.10 4.71 14.52
CA LYS A 28 -4.59 3.35 14.80
C LYS A 28 -5.56 2.82 13.73
N ARG A 29 -6.40 3.70 13.19
CA ARG A 29 -7.34 3.37 12.11
C ARG A 29 -6.63 2.95 10.83
N HIS A 30 -5.52 3.60 10.48
CA HIS A 30 -4.85 3.42 9.18
C HIS A 30 -3.54 2.62 9.24
N GLN A 31 -2.97 2.41 10.43
CA GLN A 31 -1.64 1.80 10.63
C GLN A 31 -1.49 0.46 9.91
N ARG A 32 -2.52 -0.40 9.97
CA ARG A 32 -2.47 -1.74 9.41
C ARG A 32 -2.32 -1.67 7.89
N ARG A 33 -3.13 -0.86 7.23
CA ARG A 33 -3.14 -0.74 5.78
C ARG A 33 -1.84 -0.11 5.28
N LEU A 34 -1.38 0.93 5.97
CA LEU A 34 -0.11 1.59 5.65
C LEU A 34 1.08 0.63 5.80
N PHE A 35 1.21 -0.02 6.96
CA PHE A 35 2.31 -0.93 7.23
C PHE A 35 2.31 -2.13 6.28
N SER A 36 1.14 -2.72 6.01
CA SER A 36 1.03 -3.80 5.02
C SER A 36 1.51 -3.36 3.65
N TYR A 37 1.14 -2.18 3.18
CA TYR A 37 1.61 -1.66 1.90
C TYR A 37 3.14 -1.50 1.89
N ILE A 38 3.70 -0.83 2.89
CA ILE A 38 5.15 -0.61 3.00
C ILE A 38 5.89 -1.96 2.99
N LEU A 39 5.45 -2.91 3.81
CA LEU A 39 6.08 -4.23 3.93
C LEU A 39 6.03 -5.02 2.61
N ILE A 40 4.93 -4.96 1.85
CA ILE A 40 4.85 -5.67 0.57
C ILE A 40 5.83 -5.09 -0.46
N VAL A 41 6.04 -3.78 -0.44
CA VAL A 41 6.92 -3.10 -1.40
C VAL A 41 8.40 -3.24 -0.99
N VAL A 42 8.71 -3.06 0.30
CA VAL A 42 10.07 -3.04 0.84
C VAL A 42 10.61 -4.45 1.09
N LYS A 43 9.74 -5.40 1.48
CA LYS A 43 10.06 -6.81 1.75
C LYS A 43 11.09 -7.05 2.86
N ASP A 44 11.36 -6.04 3.67
CA ASP A 44 12.14 -6.14 4.89
C ASP A 44 11.34 -5.50 6.02
N ARG A 45 11.22 -6.22 7.15
CA ARG A 45 10.40 -5.77 8.28
C ARG A 45 11.01 -4.55 8.98
N ASN A 46 12.32 -4.53 9.20
CA ASN A 46 12.97 -3.44 9.92
C ASN A 46 12.88 -2.15 9.12
N GLU A 47 13.20 -2.23 7.83
CA GLU A 47 13.07 -1.09 6.90
C GLU A 47 11.61 -0.63 6.77
N ALA A 48 10.65 -1.56 6.80
CA ALA A 48 9.24 -1.22 6.78
C ALA A 48 8.79 -0.49 8.07
N GLU A 49 9.30 -0.90 9.23
CA GLU A 49 9.03 -0.24 10.51
C GLU A 49 9.62 1.18 10.54
N ASP A 50 10.84 1.37 10.01
CA ASP A 50 11.48 2.68 9.90
C ASP A 50 10.71 3.61 8.94
N ILE A 51 10.37 3.14 7.74
CA ILE A 51 9.59 3.94 6.76
C ILE A 51 8.20 4.27 7.30
N PHE A 52 7.57 3.35 8.04
CA PHE A 52 6.29 3.58 8.68
C PHE A 52 6.36 4.70 9.72
N GLN A 53 7.40 4.69 10.57
CA GLN A 53 7.63 5.74 11.56
C GLN A 53 7.90 7.09 10.88
N ASP A 54 8.80 7.13 9.90
CA ASP A 54 9.11 8.33 9.11
C ASP A 54 7.88 8.90 8.41
N THR A 55 6.98 8.03 7.92
CA THR A 55 5.72 8.44 7.31
C THR A 55 4.88 9.21 8.32
N PHE A 56 4.67 8.68 9.52
CA PHE A 56 3.85 9.36 10.53
C PHE A 56 4.52 10.60 11.11
N ILE A 57 5.85 10.62 11.24
CA ILE A 57 6.59 11.84 11.61
C ILE A 57 6.33 12.94 10.58
N LYS A 58 6.43 12.64 9.27
CA LYS A 58 6.11 13.60 8.21
C LYS A 58 4.66 14.06 8.27
N VAL A 59 3.70 13.13 8.43
CA VAL A 59 2.27 13.46 8.57
C VAL A 59 2.04 14.44 9.71
N ILE A 60 2.58 14.16 10.90
CA ILE A 60 2.42 14.99 12.09
C ILE A 60 3.01 16.39 11.86
N ASN A 61 4.21 16.47 11.27
CA ASN A 61 4.87 17.74 10.98
C ASN A 61 4.08 18.57 9.96
N THR A 62 3.55 17.93 8.91
CA THR A 62 2.73 18.63 7.90
C THR A 62 1.40 19.12 8.47
N LEU A 63 0.72 18.31 9.29
CA LEU A 63 -0.50 18.73 9.99
C LEU A 63 -0.22 19.92 10.92
N ARG A 64 0.79 19.81 11.80
CA ARG A 64 1.14 20.89 12.75
C ARG A 64 1.57 22.19 12.09
N SER A 65 2.18 22.12 10.91
CA SER A 65 2.61 23.31 10.17
C SER A 65 1.48 23.95 9.35
N GLY A 66 0.27 23.37 9.34
CA GLY A 66 -0.89 23.92 8.63
C GLY A 66 -0.82 23.78 7.11
N HIS A 67 0.12 23.01 6.57
CA HIS A 67 0.29 22.81 5.12
C HIS A 67 -0.59 21.68 4.55
N TYR A 68 -1.37 21.01 5.40
CA TYR A 68 -2.31 19.99 4.94
C TYR A 68 -3.54 20.65 4.30
N ASN A 69 -3.74 20.40 3.02
CA ASN A 69 -4.84 20.97 2.21
C ASN A 69 -5.68 19.90 1.48
N GLU A 70 -5.49 18.60 1.79
CA GLU A 70 -6.18 17.50 1.11
C GLU A 70 -7.43 17.03 1.86
N GLU A 71 -8.39 17.94 2.03
CA GLU A 71 -9.67 17.67 2.71
C GLU A 71 -10.36 16.40 2.18
N GLY A 72 -10.83 15.55 3.10
CA GLY A 72 -11.50 14.28 2.78
C GLY A 72 -10.61 13.18 2.18
N LYS A 73 -9.30 13.41 2.02
CA LYS A 73 -8.35 12.46 1.40
C LYS A 73 -7.15 12.12 2.28
N PHE A 74 -7.35 12.08 3.61
CA PHE A 74 -6.28 11.81 4.55
C PHE A 74 -5.50 10.53 4.21
N LEU A 75 -6.17 9.39 4.09
CA LEU A 75 -5.47 8.13 3.80
C LEU A 75 -4.72 8.15 2.45
N PRO A 76 -5.33 8.52 1.30
CA PRO A 76 -4.59 8.69 0.05
C PRO A 76 -3.35 9.58 0.15
N TRP A 77 -3.44 10.68 0.89
CA TRP A 77 -2.32 11.58 1.15
C TRP A 77 -1.20 10.90 1.97
N VAL A 78 -1.54 10.18 3.04
CA VAL A 78 -0.58 9.38 3.82
C VAL A 78 0.09 8.30 2.96
N MET A 79 -0.69 7.61 2.11
CA MET A 79 -0.14 6.61 1.19
C MET A 79 0.89 7.24 0.24
N ARG A 80 0.63 8.47 -0.26
CA ARG A 80 1.58 9.19 -1.12
C ARG A 80 2.88 9.53 -0.39
N ILE A 81 2.80 9.98 0.87
CA ILE A 81 3.99 10.24 1.69
C ILE A 81 4.83 8.97 1.84
N SER A 82 4.19 7.85 2.19
CA SER A 82 4.90 6.57 2.36
C SER A 82 5.53 6.07 1.06
N HIS A 83 4.82 6.18 -0.06
CA HIS A 83 5.36 5.80 -1.36
C HIS A 83 6.62 6.62 -1.70
N ASN A 84 6.58 7.95 -1.52
CA ASN A 84 7.74 8.80 -1.76
C ASN A 84 8.94 8.42 -0.86
N LEU A 85 8.67 8.08 0.41
CA LEU A 85 9.70 7.60 1.33
C LEU A 85 10.31 6.26 0.87
N ILE A 86 9.50 5.34 0.36
CA ILE A 86 9.96 4.06 -0.21
C ILE A 86 10.87 4.31 -1.41
N ILE A 87 10.46 5.20 -2.34
CA ILE A 87 11.28 5.56 -3.51
C ILE A 87 12.61 6.19 -3.07
N ASP A 88 12.56 7.09 -2.09
CA ASP A 88 13.76 7.70 -1.52
C ASP A 88 14.69 6.67 -0.86
N HIS A 89 14.12 5.71 -0.13
CA HIS A 89 14.86 4.61 0.49
C HIS A 89 15.61 3.80 -0.59
N PHE A 90 14.92 3.31 -1.63
CA PHE A 90 15.55 2.54 -2.70
C PHE A 90 16.59 3.35 -3.49
N ARG A 91 16.34 4.65 -3.71
CA ARG A 91 17.29 5.54 -4.38
C ARG A 91 18.59 5.71 -3.59
N LYS A 92 18.50 5.83 -2.26
CA LYS A 92 19.67 6.00 -1.36
C LYS A 92 20.48 4.72 -1.22
N SER A 93 19.82 3.56 -1.20
CA SER A 93 20.47 2.26 -0.98
C SER A 93 21.32 1.76 -2.16
N LYS A 94 21.37 2.47 -3.32
CA LYS A 94 21.97 2.01 -4.60
C LYS A 94 21.53 0.60 -5.05
N ARG A 95 20.50 0.07 -4.41
CA ARG A 95 19.84 -1.21 -4.68
C ARG A 95 18.46 -0.86 -5.18
N MET A 96 18.32 -0.76 -6.50
CA MET A 96 17.04 -1.17 -7.07
C MET A 96 17.03 -2.70 -6.86
N PRO A 97 16.08 -3.27 -6.12
CA PRO A 97 16.16 -4.68 -5.74
C PRO A 97 16.09 -5.56 -7.00
N MET A 98 17.24 -6.03 -7.47
CA MET A 98 17.33 -7.31 -8.15
C MET A 98 17.41 -8.39 -7.08
N ILE A 99 16.32 -9.15 -6.98
CA ILE A 99 16.20 -10.54 -6.53
C ILE A 99 17.17 -10.95 -5.44
N ASP A 100 16.68 -10.99 -4.19
CA ASP A 100 17.03 -12.11 -3.33
C ASP A 100 15.74 -12.86 -2.94
N LYS A 101 15.73 -14.16 -3.23
CA LYS A 101 14.65 -15.08 -2.89
C LYS A 101 14.95 -15.63 -1.51
N SER A 102 14.64 -14.88 -0.46
CA SER A 102 14.55 -15.47 0.86
C SER A 102 13.54 -14.71 1.69
N GLU A 103 12.78 -15.49 2.45
CA GLU A 103 11.71 -15.10 3.37
C GLU A 103 10.33 -14.90 2.72
N GLU A 104 9.62 -16.03 2.69
CA GLU A 104 8.18 -16.11 2.53
C GLU A 104 7.51 -15.33 3.68
N TYR A 105 7.26 -14.04 3.46
CA TYR A 105 6.56 -13.19 4.43
C TYR A 105 5.08 -13.60 4.53
N ASP A 106 4.80 -14.51 5.44
CA ASP A 106 3.46 -14.97 5.82
C ASP A 106 2.80 -14.00 6.83
N PHE A 107 2.60 -12.75 6.42
CA PHE A 107 1.89 -11.76 7.22
C PHE A 107 0.39 -11.67 6.87
N PHE A 108 -0.01 -12.29 5.76
CA PHE A 108 -1.40 -12.32 5.30
C PHE A 108 -2.26 -13.34 6.08
N GLU A 109 -1.65 -14.28 6.81
CA GLU A 109 -2.32 -15.27 7.65
C GLU A 109 -3.30 -14.64 8.66
N LYS A 110 -3.05 -13.39 9.09
CA LYS A 110 -3.93 -12.66 10.03
C LYS A 110 -4.99 -11.78 9.38
N LEU A 111 -5.16 -11.83 8.04
CA LEU A 111 -6.01 -10.88 7.31
C LEU A 111 -7.49 -11.26 7.14
N ARG A 112 -7.96 -12.43 7.55
CA ARG A 112 -9.40 -12.76 7.39
C ARG A 112 -10.02 -13.41 8.62
N LEU A 113 -10.68 -12.58 9.44
CA LEU A 113 -11.81 -13.03 10.26
C LEU A 113 -13.05 -12.93 9.38
N TYR A 114 -13.50 -14.07 8.84
CA TYR A 114 -14.89 -14.46 8.58
C TYR A 114 -14.87 -15.93 8.10
N GLU A 115 -15.88 -16.69 8.53
CA GLU A 115 -16.04 -18.14 8.37
C GLU A 115 -15.77 -18.61 6.93
N LYS A 116 -14.60 -19.21 6.74
CA LYS A 116 -14.24 -20.05 5.59
C LYS A 116 -13.69 -21.35 6.14
N THR A 117 -13.99 -22.47 5.51
CA THR A 117 -13.43 -23.77 5.91
C THR A 117 -11.90 -23.73 5.85
N VAL A 118 -11.24 -24.62 6.57
CA VAL A 118 -9.76 -24.70 6.55
C VAL A 118 -9.25 -24.94 5.12
N GLU A 119 -9.98 -25.71 4.32
CA GLU A 119 -9.68 -25.97 2.91
C GLU A 119 -9.83 -24.71 2.04
N ASP A 120 -10.91 -23.93 2.21
CA ASP A 120 -11.09 -22.66 1.48
C ASP A 120 -9.97 -21.65 1.78
N LYS A 121 -9.45 -21.67 3.01
CA LYS A 121 -8.31 -20.82 3.41
C LYS A 121 -7.04 -21.24 2.70
N ILE A 122 -6.71 -22.53 2.71
CA ILE A 122 -5.53 -23.08 2.04
C ILE A 122 -5.56 -22.79 0.53
N ILE A 123 -6.70 -22.99 -0.13
CA ILE A 123 -6.86 -22.70 -1.57
C ILE A 123 -6.71 -21.20 -1.83
N THR A 124 -7.34 -20.35 -1.01
CA THR A 124 -7.24 -18.89 -1.14
C THR A 124 -5.79 -18.41 -0.93
N GLU A 125 -5.07 -18.97 0.04
CA GLU A 125 -3.66 -18.66 0.31
C GLU A 125 -2.76 -19.07 -0.84
N GLN A 126 -2.98 -20.26 -1.41
CA GLN A 126 -2.23 -20.73 -2.57
C GLN A 126 -2.42 -19.80 -3.77
N ILE A 127 -3.68 -19.44 -4.09
CA ILE A 127 -4.00 -18.48 -5.14
C ILE A 127 -3.32 -17.13 -4.88
N HIS A 128 -3.33 -16.64 -3.64
CA HIS A 128 -2.67 -15.39 -3.28
C HIS A 128 -1.15 -15.46 -3.45
N ARG A 129 -0.51 -16.57 -3.06
CA ARG A 129 0.93 -16.80 -3.28
C ARG A 129 1.27 -16.79 -4.76
N ASP A 130 0.49 -17.50 -5.57
CA ASP A 130 0.74 -17.63 -7.01
C ASP A 130 0.57 -16.28 -7.72
N VAL A 131 -0.49 -15.53 -7.40
CA VAL A 131 -0.70 -14.17 -7.92
C VAL A 131 0.44 -13.24 -7.49
N LYS A 132 0.91 -13.32 -6.24
CA LYS A 132 2.03 -12.51 -5.76
C LYS A 132 3.32 -12.83 -6.53
N ALA A 133 3.60 -14.10 -6.76
CA ALA A 133 4.74 -14.53 -7.56
C ALA A 133 4.65 -14.03 -9.01
N LEU A 134 3.44 -13.99 -9.60
CA LEU A 134 3.21 -13.47 -10.93
C LEU A 134 3.46 -11.97 -11.06
N ILE A 135 3.07 -11.19 -10.05
CA ILE A 135 3.29 -9.74 -10.01
C ILE A 135 4.77 -9.39 -10.08
N GLU A 136 5.66 -10.26 -9.60
CA GLU A 136 7.12 -10.06 -9.69
C GLU A 136 7.67 -10.12 -11.12
N PHE A 137 6.95 -10.72 -12.07
CA PHE A 137 7.36 -10.77 -13.47
C PHE A 137 6.86 -9.58 -14.30
N LEU A 138 6.09 -8.67 -13.69
CA LEU A 138 5.62 -7.48 -14.39
C LEU A 138 6.75 -6.45 -14.53
N PRO A 139 6.78 -5.68 -15.64
CA PRO A 139 7.58 -4.47 -15.72
C PRO A 139 7.32 -3.55 -14.52
N GLU A 140 8.36 -2.91 -13.99
CA GLU A 140 8.28 -2.12 -12.74
C GLU A 140 7.18 -1.07 -12.78
N GLU A 141 7.03 -0.35 -13.88
CA GLU A 141 5.97 0.68 -14.01
C GLU A 141 4.55 0.11 -13.94
N GLN A 142 4.36 -1.14 -14.39
CA GLN A 142 3.07 -1.82 -14.36
C GLN A 142 2.79 -2.37 -12.96
N LYS A 143 3.82 -2.96 -12.35
CA LYS A 143 3.80 -3.43 -10.97
C LYS A 143 3.49 -2.29 -10.01
N GLU A 144 4.16 -1.14 -10.15
CA GLU A 144 3.97 0.05 -9.32
C GLU A 144 2.51 0.52 -9.34
N VAL A 145 1.93 0.72 -10.53
CA VAL A 145 0.52 1.16 -10.64
C VAL A 145 -0.44 0.13 -10.05
N LEU A 146 -0.20 -1.17 -10.28
CA LEU A 146 -1.00 -2.24 -9.71
C LEU A 146 -0.92 -2.25 -8.18
N MET A 147 0.28 -2.07 -7.62
CA MET A 147 0.53 -2.01 -6.19
C MET A 147 -0.17 -0.80 -5.55
N MET A 148 -0.02 0.38 -6.14
CA MET A 148 -0.66 1.60 -5.66
C MET A 148 -2.20 1.53 -5.78
N ARG A 149 -2.72 0.89 -6.84
CA ARG A 149 -4.16 0.77 -7.03
C ARG A 149 -4.80 -0.24 -6.09
N HIS A 150 -4.21 -1.41 -5.91
CA HIS A 150 -4.84 -2.49 -5.14
C HIS A 150 -4.46 -2.49 -3.66
N TYR A 151 -3.21 -2.20 -3.32
CA TYR A 151 -2.76 -2.24 -1.93
C TYR A 151 -2.81 -0.87 -1.27
N ALA A 152 -2.38 0.19 -1.96
CA ALA A 152 -2.54 1.55 -1.45
C ALA A 152 -3.98 2.09 -1.63
N GLY A 153 -4.76 1.53 -2.55
CA GLY A 153 -6.13 1.97 -2.87
C GLY A 153 -6.20 3.41 -3.36
N MET A 154 -5.16 3.88 -4.05
CA MET A 154 -5.10 5.21 -4.63
C MET A 154 -5.96 5.29 -5.90
N SER A 155 -6.51 6.47 -6.20
CA SER A 155 -7.18 6.71 -7.48
C SER A 155 -6.15 6.81 -8.61
N PHE A 156 -6.55 6.59 -9.87
CA PHE A 156 -5.64 6.78 -11.00
C PHE A 156 -5.13 8.23 -11.11
N LYS A 157 -5.90 9.20 -10.61
CA LYS A 157 -5.45 10.58 -10.48
C LYS A 157 -4.32 10.68 -9.46
N ASP A 158 -4.52 10.15 -8.25
CA ASP A 158 -3.48 10.21 -7.21
C ASP A 158 -2.21 9.44 -7.62
N ILE A 159 -2.36 8.33 -8.34
CA ILE A 159 -1.23 7.55 -8.90
C ILE A 159 -0.47 8.39 -9.93
N ALA A 160 -1.18 9.02 -10.86
CA ALA A 160 -0.60 9.90 -11.87
C ALA A 160 0.18 11.06 -11.23
N ASP A 161 -0.42 11.71 -10.22
CA ASP A 161 0.22 12.80 -9.47
C ASP A 161 1.48 12.32 -8.72
N SER A 162 1.42 11.14 -8.12
CA SER A 162 2.55 10.58 -7.33
C SER A 162 3.71 10.08 -8.19
N THR A 163 3.41 9.56 -9.38
CA THR A 163 4.40 9.00 -10.32
C THR A 163 4.82 9.98 -11.41
N ASN A 164 4.30 11.21 -11.37
CA ASN A 164 4.55 12.29 -12.33
C ASN A 164 4.30 11.88 -13.79
N VAL A 165 3.17 11.24 -14.05
CA VAL A 165 2.71 10.84 -15.39
C VAL A 165 1.29 11.30 -15.66
N SER A 166 0.82 11.20 -16.90
CA SER A 166 -0.59 11.49 -17.21
C SER A 166 -1.52 10.41 -16.64
N ILE A 167 -2.77 10.78 -16.33
CA ILE A 167 -3.79 9.80 -15.92
C ILE A 167 -3.99 8.68 -16.96
N ASN A 168 -3.86 9.01 -18.26
CA ASN A 168 -3.95 8.04 -19.34
C ASN A 168 -2.76 7.07 -19.34
N THR A 169 -1.56 7.54 -18.98
CA THR A 169 -0.38 6.70 -18.80
C THR A 169 -0.58 5.72 -17.65
N ALA A 170 -1.10 6.19 -16.50
CA ALA A 170 -1.41 5.31 -15.36
C ALA A 170 -2.48 4.26 -15.72
N LEU A 171 -3.56 4.65 -16.41
CA LEU A 171 -4.58 3.73 -16.92
C LEU A 171 -4.00 2.70 -17.90
N GLY A 172 -3.12 3.14 -18.80
CA GLY A 172 -2.41 2.28 -19.74
C GLY A 172 -1.55 1.24 -19.03
N ARG A 173 -0.69 1.69 -18.10
CA ARG A 173 0.16 0.81 -17.27
C ARG A 173 -0.66 -0.23 -16.52
N MET A 174 -1.78 0.16 -15.93
CA MET A 174 -2.71 -0.77 -15.27
C MET A 174 -3.31 -1.79 -16.23
N ARG A 175 -3.78 -1.34 -17.40
CA ARG A 175 -4.34 -2.22 -18.43
C ARG A 175 -3.31 -3.27 -18.86
N TYR A 176 -2.08 -2.85 -19.15
CA TYR A 176 -1.01 -3.76 -19.53
C TYR A 176 -0.57 -4.68 -18.39
N ALA A 177 -0.57 -4.22 -17.14
CA ALA A 177 -0.35 -5.06 -15.97
C ALA A 177 -1.32 -6.26 -15.95
N ILE A 178 -2.62 -5.99 -16.10
CA ILE A 178 -3.66 -7.04 -16.10
C ILE A 178 -3.51 -7.98 -17.29
N LEU A 179 -3.25 -7.45 -18.49
CA LEU A 179 -3.05 -8.27 -19.70
C LEU A 179 -1.83 -9.19 -19.56
N ASN A 180 -0.72 -8.67 -19.03
CA ASN A 180 0.50 -9.43 -18.81
C ASN A 180 0.32 -10.49 -17.73
N LEU A 181 -0.37 -10.19 -16.63
CA LEU A 181 -0.72 -11.20 -15.62
C LEU A 181 -1.53 -12.34 -16.24
N ARG A 182 -2.56 -12.04 -17.02
CA ARG A 182 -3.36 -13.07 -17.71
C ARG A 182 -2.52 -13.94 -18.64
N ARG A 183 -1.60 -13.33 -19.40
CA ARG A 183 -0.67 -14.07 -20.25
C ARG A 183 0.23 -14.99 -19.42
N LEU A 184 0.78 -14.48 -18.32
CA LEU A 184 1.68 -15.25 -17.45
C LEU A 184 0.97 -16.40 -16.73
N VAL A 185 -0.30 -16.24 -16.35
CA VAL A 185 -1.12 -17.33 -15.81
C VAL A 185 -1.19 -18.50 -16.80
N ASN A 186 -1.48 -18.20 -18.07
CA ASN A 186 -1.58 -19.21 -19.13
C ASN A 186 -0.22 -19.86 -19.44
N GLU A 187 0.86 -19.08 -19.47
CA GLU A 187 2.21 -19.58 -19.80
C GLU A 187 2.82 -20.44 -18.71
N LYS A 188 2.48 -20.17 -17.44
CA LYS A 188 2.98 -20.92 -16.29
C LYS A 188 2.02 -22.04 -15.84
N ASP A 189 0.95 -22.28 -16.61
CA ASP A 189 -0.09 -23.26 -16.33
C ASP A 189 -0.64 -23.16 -14.89
N ILE A 190 -0.77 -21.92 -14.40
CA ILE A 190 -1.24 -21.68 -13.04
C ILE A 190 -2.77 -21.80 -13.05
N ILE A 191 -3.27 -22.82 -12.37
CA ILE A 191 -4.70 -23.05 -12.23
C ILE A 191 -5.24 -22.14 -11.13
N LEU A 192 -5.83 -21.01 -11.54
CA LEU A 192 -6.60 -20.13 -10.65
C LEU A 192 -8.06 -20.60 -10.56
N SER A 193 -8.31 -21.81 -10.07
CA SER A 193 -9.67 -22.29 -9.78
C SER A 193 -9.92 -22.29 -8.28
N ALA A 194 -10.97 -21.57 -7.87
CA ALA A 194 -11.55 -21.63 -6.54
C ALA A 194 -12.48 -22.84 -6.41
#